data_AF-A0A3B4F3L6-F1
#
_entry.id   AF-A0A3B4F3L6-F1
#
_cell.length_a   1.000
_cell.length_b   1.000
_cell.length_c   1.000
_cell.angle_alpha   90.00
_cell.angle_beta   90.00
_cell.angle_gamma   90.00
#
_symmetry.space_group_name_H-M   'P 1'
#
loop_
_entity.id
_entity.type
_entity.pdbx_description
1 polymer ?
#
loop_
_entity_poly.entity_id
_entity_poly.type
_entity_poly.pdbx_seq_one_letter_code
_entity_poly.pdbx_strand_id
1 'polypeptide(L)'
;MKDQRRLPSLFLTLDLNHYTLTYGMPCYDSCETRGQNYYWCLSTKGWDYCSPRRNVDYKGNACRQDHPCDTHGRDYHWCYLDKGGWDKCGRVEPKAVIHDTISRKHCTDDCQYSRYFWCHIHGSWGYCSPAPDVTYRGVPCRSDHNCGDHGKGYSWCYTTDNNDWDYCGVISPGECRYSVPHRTKRVTMFEAVVNHQAIADSHNYRAEAFNLINEWDGRGLGQQARSNLVTSRNLRIDLQGLFNRSNQQYYNLQVQVKSQRVSGESTTLAHNEAPVDTPLEYMRLALRESLRNRATVSLEVTDQPINNDNSCRKRH
;
A
#
# COMPACT_ATOMS: atom_id res chain seq x y z
N MET A 1 -21.68 3.17 26.10
CA MET A 1 -21.02 2.64 24.89
C MET A 1 -20.95 3.77 23.89
N LYS A 2 -19.78 4.38 23.69
CA LYS A 2 -19.65 5.53 22.78
C LYS A 2 -19.53 5.03 21.36
N ASP A 3 -20.39 5.59 20.51
CA ASP A 3 -20.62 5.26 19.11
C ASP A 3 -19.34 5.45 18.28
N GLN A 4 -18.65 4.35 17.94
CA GLN A 4 -17.50 4.38 17.04
C GLN A 4 -18.03 4.50 15.61
N ARG A 5 -17.92 5.70 15.03
CA ARG A 5 -18.36 5.96 13.66
C ARG A 5 -17.34 5.38 12.67
N ARG A 6 -17.77 4.45 11.81
CA ARG A 6 -17.00 3.98 10.65
C ARG A 6 -17.13 4.99 9.50
N LEU A 7 -16.01 5.28 8.85
CA LEU A 7 -15.98 6.14 7.65
C LEU A 7 -16.13 5.31 6.37
N PRO A 8 -16.54 5.94 5.25
CA PRO A 8 -16.53 5.28 3.94
C PRO A 8 -15.14 4.76 3.61
N SER A 9 -15.05 3.51 3.17
CA SER A 9 -13.77 2.88 2.87
C SER A 9 -13.10 3.51 1.64
N LEU A 10 -11.80 3.80 1.74
CA LEU A 10 -11.00 4.13 0.57
C LEU A 10 -10.60 2.82 -0.11
N PHE A 11 -10.79 2.72 -1.42
CA PHE A 11 -10.42 1.54 -2.20
C PHE A 11 -9.19 1.87 -3.05
N LEU A 12 -8.06 1.23 -2.75
CA LEU A 12 -6.93 1.20 -3.67
C LEU A 12 -6.81 -0.19 -4.25
N THR A 13 -6.48 -0.28 -5.53
CA THR A 13 -6.33 -1.58 -6.16
C THR A 13 -4.86 -1.94 -6.23
N LEU A 14 -4.49 -2.95 -5.45
CA LEU A 14 -3.15 -3.48 -5.42
C LEU A 14 -3.03 -4.48 -6.55
N ASP A 15 -2.41 -4.04 -7.63
CA ASP A 15 -2.19 -4.89 -8.78
C ASP A 15 -0.83 -5.58 -8.57
N LEU A 16 -0.85 -6.88 -8.27
CA LEU A 16 0.35 -7.69 -8.04
C LEU A 16 0.61 -8.59 -9.26
N ASN A 17 1.88 -8.74 -9.61
CA ASN A 17 2.38 -9.80 -10.47
C ASN A 17 2.57 -11.07 -9.64
N HIS A 18 1.86 -12.12 -10.01
CA HIS A 18 2.03 -13.46 -9.46
C HIS A 18 2.90 -14.28 -10.40
N TYR A 19 3.76 -15.13 -9.84
CA TYR A 19 4.60 -16.02 -10.60
C TYR A 19 4.31 -17.47 -10.21
N THR A 20 4.39 -18.35 -11.20
CA THR A 20 4.18 -19.77 -10.98
C THR A 20 5.32 -20.39 -10.18
N LEU A 21 5.01 -21.40 -9.37
CA LEU A 21 5.96 -22.06 -8.47
C LEU A 21 7.01 -22.89 -9.22
N THR A 22 6.58 -23.65 -10.23
CA THR A 22 7.44 -24.64 -10.90
C THR A 22 8.31 -23.98 -11.94
N TYR A 23 7.74 -23.06 -12.72
CA TYR A 23 8.43 -22.46 -13.86
C TYR A 23 8.92 -21.04 -13.60
N GLY A 24 8.54 -20.41 -12.49
CA GLY A 24 8.87 -19.01 -12.21
C GLY A 24 8.29 -18.04 -13.25
N MET A 25 7.26 -18.46 -13.98
CA MET A 25 6.70 -17.69 -15.08
C MET A 25 5.60 -16.76 -14.59
N PRO A 26 5.42 -15.58 -15.18
CA PRO A 26 4.31 -14.70 -14.82
C PRO A 26 2.97 -15.39 -15.09
N CYS A 27 2.05 -15.25 -14.13
CA CYS A 27 0.66 -15.63 -14.28
C CYS A 27 -0.01 -14.72 -15.30
N TYR A 28 -0.75 -15.31 -16.24
CA TYR A 28 -1.61 -14.61 -17.19
C TYR A 28 -2.95 -14.24 -16.57
N ASP A 29 -3.45 -15.04 -15.63
CA ASP A 29 -4.68 -14.79 -14.92
C ASP A 29 -4.45 -14.72 -13.40
N SER A 30 -5.52 -14.47 -12.65
CA SER A 30 -5.43 -14.33 -11.20
C SER A 30 -4.93 -15.61 -10.53
N CYS A 31 -4.16 -15.44 -9.46
CA CYS A 31 -3.76 -16.52 -8.59
C CYS A 31 -4.89 -16.88 -7.63
N GLU A 32 -5.69 -17.88 -7.97
CA GLU A 32 -6.96 -18.19 -7.28
C GLU A 32 -7.17 -19.71 -7.12
N THR A 33 -8.12 -20.10 -6.26
CA THR A 33 -8.31 -21.51 -5.92
C THR A 33 -9.15 -22.29 -6.93
N ARG A 34 -10.08 -21.63 -7.63
CA ARG A 34 -11.02 -22.27 -8.57
C ARG A 34 -11.73 -23.50 -7.97
N GLY A 35 -12.15 -23.40 -6.70
CA GLY A 35 -12.82 -24.47 -5.97
C GLY A 35 -11.89 -25.53 -5.36
N GLN A 36 -10.58 -25.31 -5.42
CA GLN A 36 -9.57 -26.18 -4.79
C GLN A 36 -9.14 -25.65 -3.42
N ASN A 37 -8.32 -26.42 -2.70
CA ASN A 37 -7.65 -25.99 -1.47
C ASN A 37 -6.24 -25.42 -1.71
N TYR A 38 -5.92 -25.07 -2.96
CA TYR A 38 -4.66 -24.49 -3.39
C TYR A 38 -4.89 -23.43 -4.47
N TYR A 39 -3.95 -22.50 -4.59
CA TYR A 39 -3.93 -21.41 -5.55
C TYR A 39 -3.05 -21.75 -6.75
N TRP A 40 -3.52 -21.37 -7.92
CA TRP A 40 -2.89 -21.69 -9.20
C TRP A 40 -3.26 -20.64 -10.24
N CYS A 41 -2.52 -20.62 -11.34
CA CYS A 41 -2.73 -19.69 -12.44
C CYS A 41 -2.24 -20.30 -13.75
N LEU A 42 -2.66 -19.71 -14.87
CA LEU A 42 -2.21 -20.06 -16.20
C LEU A 42 -0.95 -19.26 -16.55
N SER A 43 0.02 -19.90 -17.19
CA SER A 43 1.21 -19.26 -17.74
C SER A 43 1.47 -19.70 -19.19
N THR A 44 2.55 -19.19 -19.79
CA THR A 44 3.09 -19.71 -21.08
C THR A 44 3.34 -21.22 -21.08
N LYS A 45 3.61 -21.81 -19.91
CA LYS A 45 3.90 -23.24 -19.73
C LYS A 45 2.68 -24.05 -19.30
N GLY A 46 1.50 -23.43 -19.28
CA GLY A 46 0.25 -24.03 -18.82
C GLY A 46 -0.07 -23.70 -17.36
N TRP A 47 -0.97 -24.48 -16.79
CA TRP A 47 -1.42 -24.35 -15.40
C TRP A 47 -0.33 -24.74 -14.42
N ASP A 48 -0.10 -23.90 -13.42
CA ASP A 48 0.88 -24.15 -12.36
C ASP A 48 0.44 -23.44 -11.07
N TYR A 49 0.98 -23.87 -9.94
CA TYR A 49 0.68 -23.28 -8.64
C TYR A 49 1.21 -21.86 -8.55
N CYS A 50 0.60 -21.03 -7.71
CA CYS A 50 1.07 -19.68 -7.42
C CYS A 50 0.74 -19.32 -5.96
N SER A 51 1.42 -18.32 -5.40
CA SER A 51 1.05 -17.78 -4.09
C SER A 51 0.11 -16.59 -4.23
N PRO A 52 -0.99 -16.53 -3.46
CA PRO A 52 -1.96 -15.45 -3.57
C PRO A 52 -1.49 -14.13 -2.95
N ARG A 53 -0.45 -14.11 -2.13
CA ARG A 53 0.17 -12.91 -1.56
C ARG A 53 1.65 -13.13 -1.31
N ARG A 54 2.36 -12.08 -0.92
CA ARG A 54 3.76 -12.21 -0.52
C ARG A 54 3.85 -13.08 0.73
N ASN A 55 4.93 -13.84 0.82
CA ASN A 55 5.28 -14.60 2.02
C ASN A 55 4.20 -15.59 2.51
N VAL A 56 3.49 -16.23 1.58
CA VAL A 56 2.65 -17.40 1.87
C VAL A 56 2.91 -18.53 0.89
N ASP A 57 2.61 -19.75 1.29
CA ASP A 57 2.64 -20.90 0.39
C ASP A 57 1.51 -20.84 -0.66
N TYR A 58 1.54 -21.77 -1.61
CA TYR A 58 0.51 -21.89 -2.65
C TYR A 58 -0.86 -22.35 -2.12
N LYS A 59 -1.02 -22.56 -0.81
CA LYS A 59 -2.30 -22.83 -0.14
C LYS A 59 -2.76 -21.64 0.71
N GLY A 60 -2.00 -20.55 0.74
CA GLY A 60 -2.31 -19.34 1.50
C GLY A 60 -1.86 -19.35 2.97
N ASN A 61 -1.12 -20.37 3.41
CA ASN A 61 -0.57 -20.44 4.77
C ASN A 61 0.62 -19.48 4.93
N ALA A 62 0.67 -18.79 6.07
CA ALA A 62 1.74 -17.85 6.39
C ALA A 62 3.11 -18.55 6.49
N CYS A 63 4.08 -17.98 5.78
CA CYS A 63 5.49 -18.30 5.96
C CYS A 63 6.03 -17.52 7.17
N ARG A 64 6.92 -18.16 7.92
CA ARG A 64 7.64 -17.56 9.03
C ARG A 64 8.55 -16.44 8.56
N GLN A 65 8.74 -15.46 9.43
CA GLN A 65 9.59 -14.31 9.12
C GLN A 65 11.08 -14.63 9.08
N ASP A 66 11.54 -15.58 9.90
CA ASP A 66 12.94 -16.03 9.90
C ASP A 66 13.27 -16.98 8.74
N HIS A 67 12.24 -17.53 8.09
CA HIS A 67 12.36 -18.39 6.91
C HIS A 67 11.29 -18.02 5.89
N PRO A 68 11.36 -16.80 5.32
CA PRO A 68 10.32 -16.27 4.45
C PRO A 68 10.30 -17.01 3.11
N CYS A 69 9.31 -16.71 2.29
CA CYS A 69 9.23 -17.19 0.92
C CYS A 69 10.41 -16.67 0.09
N ASP A 70 11.40 -17.53 -0.14
CA ASP A 70 12.60 -17.24 -0.92
C ASP A 70 13.17 -18.56 -1.47
N THR A 71 14.21 -18.44 -2.28
CA THR A 71 15.00 -19.54 -2.83
C THR A 71 15.81 -20.28 -1.77
N HIS A 72 16.33 -19.59 -0.75
CA HIS A 72 17.26 -20.14 0.24
C HIS A 72 18.40 -20.96 -0.41
N GLY A 73 18.92 -20.47 -1.54
CA GLY A 73 19.96 -21.15 -2.32
C GLY A 73 19.49 -22.33 -3.19
N ARG A 74 18.18 -22.46 -3.43
CA ARG A 74 17.58 -23.42 -4.37
C ARG A 74 17.09 -22.72 -5.65
N ASP A 75 16.66 -23.51 -6.63
CA ASP A 75 16.05 -23.05 -7.88
C ASP A 75 14.53 -22.82 -7.79
N TYR A 76 13.92 -23.10 -6.63
CA TYR A 76 12.51 -22.87 -6.35
C TYR A 76 12.33 -22.07 -5.05
N HIS A 77 11.20 -21.37 -4.94
CA HIS A 77 10.86 -20.62 -3.74
C HIS A 77 10.09 -21.50 -2.75
N TRP A 78 10.42 -21.38 -1.47
CA TRP A 78 9.85 -22.17 -0.39
C TRP A 78 10.02 -21.44 0.94
N CYS A 79 9.30 -21.89 1.96
CA CYS A 79 9.35 -21.29 3.28
C CYS A 79 9.00 -22.29 4.37
N TYR A 80 9.34 -21.94 5.62
CA TYR A 80 8.87 -22.67 6.78
C TYR A 80 7.57 -22.04 7.26
N LEU A 81 6.51 -22.82 7.44
CA LEU A 81 5.19 -22.30 7.79
C LEU A 81 5.10 -21.95 9.28
N ASP A 82 4.29 -20.95 9.63
CA ASP A 82 3.99 -20.60 11.03
C ASP A 82 3.36 -21.78 11.79
N LYS A 83 2.50 -22.54 11.11
CA LYS A 83 1.89 -23.77 11.65
C LYS A 83 2.85 -24.96 11.73
N GLY A 84 4.11 -24.78 11.33
CA GLY A 84 5.11 -25.82 11.19
C GLY A 84 5.06 -26.54 9.84
N GLY A 85 6.21 -27.10 9.46
CA GLY A 85 6.41 -27.77 8.18
C GLY A 85 6.93 -26.83 7.08
N TRP A 86 7.54 -27.43 6.06
CA TRP A 86 8.03 -26.71 4.88
C TRP A 86 7.02 -26.84 3.75
N ASP A 87 6.77 -25.74 3.03
CA ASP A 87 5.97 -25.79 1.81
C ASP A 87 6.53 -24.84 0.74
N LYS A 88 6.12 -25.05 -0.51
CA LYS A 88 6.54 -24.21 -1.63
C LYS A 88 5.73 -22.92 -1.66
N CYS A 89 6.34 -21.87 -2.16
CA CYS A 89 5.68 -20.58 -2.32
C CYS A 89 6.07 -19.96 -3.67
N GLY A 90 5.23 -19.07 -4.19
CA GLY A 90 5.44 -18.37 -5.44
C GLY A 90 5.92 -16.94 -5.19
N ARG A 91 6.72 -16.43 -6.12
CA ARG A 91 7.11 -15.01 -6.10
C ARG A 91 5.87 -14.14 -6.37
N VAL A 92 5.75 -13.05 -5.62
CA VAL A 92 4.68 -12.06 -5.77
C VAL A 92 5.30 -10.68 -5.68
N GLU A 93 5.14 -9.90 -6.75
CA GLU A 93 5.74 -8.57 -6.89
C GLU A 93 4.65 -7.53 -7.15
N PRO A 94 4.81 -6.26 -6.73
CA PRO A 94 3.96 -5.19 -7.23
C PRO A 94 4.02 -5.10 -8.75
N LYS A 95 2.90 -4.84 -9.44
CA LYS A 95 2.97 -4.45 -10.85
C LYS A 95 3.78 -3.17 -10.93
N ALA A 96 4.76 -3.14 -11.83
CA ALA A 96 5.49 -1.92 -12.14
C ALA A 96 4.47 -0.86 -12.59
N VAL A 97 4.43 0.26 -11.88
CA VAL A 97 3.62 1.42 -12.23
C VAL A 97 4.52 2.47 -12.85
N ILE A 98 4.05 3.14 -13.89
CA ILE A 98 4.72 4.32 -14.43
C ILE A 98 4.12 5.53 -13.73
N HIS A 99 4.97 6.23 -12.99
CA HIS A 99 4.65 7.55 -12.47
C HIS A 99 4.76 8.56 -13.60
N ASP A 100 3.72 9.35 -13.79
CA ASP A 100 3.79 10.56 -14.59
C ASP A 100 3.97 11.76 -13.68
N THR A 101 4.69 12.74 -14.19
CA THR A 101 4.76 14.05 -13.56
C THR A 101 3.44 14.80 -13.73
N ILE A 102 3.25 15.89 -12.97
CA ILE A 102 2.13 16.83 -13.10
C ILE A 102 1.91 17.27 -14.56
N SER A 103 2.99 17.36 -15.34
CA SER A 103 2.99 17.77 -16.75
C SER A 103 2.96 16.59 -17.74
N ARG A 104 2.47 15.41 -17.31
CA ARG A 104 2.29 14.20 -18.15
C ARG A 104 3.58 13.68 -18.78
N LYS A 105 4.73 13.88 -18.12
CA LYS A 105 6.00 13.27 -18.53
C LYS A 105 6.30 12.05 -17.68
N HIS A 106 6.60 10.93 -18.31
CA HIS A 106 6.98 9.68 -17.65
C HIS A 106 8.26 9.88 -16.82
N CYS A 107 8.20 9.47 -15.56
CA CYS A 107 9.37 9.36 -14.71
C CYS A 107 10.32 8.27 -15.25
N THR A 108 11.62 8.53 -15.23
CA THR A 108 12.66 7.55 -15.57
C THR A 108 13.15 6.77 -14.35
N ASP A 109 12.75 7.19 -13.15
CA ASP A 109 13.04 6.57 -11.87
C ASP A 109 11.84 6.69 -10.92
N ASP A 110 11.96 6.14 -9.71
CA ASP A 110 10.89 6.15 -8.73
C ASP A 110 10.54 7.57 -8.27
N CYS A 111 9.27 7.76 -7.88
CA CYS A 111 8.78 9.01 -7.33
C CYS A 111 9.29 9.21 -5.89
N GLN A 112 10.34 10.01 -5.74
CA GLN A 112 11.09 10.19 -4.50
C GLN A 112 10.60 11.41 -3.71
N TYR A 113 10.74 11.36 -2.38
CA TYR A 113 10.40 12.46 -1.49
C TYR A 113 11.63 13.25 -1.04
N SER A 114 11.53 14.58 -1.04
CA SER A 114 12.48 15.48 -0.37
C SER A 114 11.73 16.61 0.34
N ARG A 115 11.34 17.64 -0.39
CA ARG A 115 10.34 18.64 0.06
C ARG A 115 8.97 18.39 -0.57
N TYR A 116 9.01 17.79 -1.74
CA TYR A 116 7.91 17.40 -2.59
C TYR A 116 8.22 16.03 -3.17
N PHE A 117 7.22 15.38 -3.74
CA PHE A 117 7.39 14.18 -4.54
C PHE A 117 7.84 14.55 -5.95
N TRP A 118 8.95 13.98 -6.40
CA TRP A 118 9.56 14.29 -7.68
C TRP A 118 10.31 13.08 -8.25
N CYS A 119 10.56 13.11 -9.56
CA CYS A 119 11.31 12.10 -10.29
C CYS A 119 12.12 12.77 -11.40
N HIS A 120 13.09 12.04 -11.94
CA HIS A 120 13.80 12.44 -13.15
C HIS A 120 12.96 12.16 -14.39
N ILE A 121 13.15 12.99 -15.40
CA ILE A 121 12.65 12.80 -16.76
C ILE A 121 13.82 13.00 -17.72
N HIS A 122 13.68 12.66 -19.00
CA HIS A 122 14.76 12.83 -19.97
C HIS A 122 15.33 14.26 -19.99
N GLY A 123 16.53 14.44 -19.44
CA GLY A 123 17.25 15.72 -19.38
C GLY A 123 16.72 16.74 -18.37
N SER A 124 15.82 16.36 -17.45
CA SER A 124 15.26 17.26 -16.43
C SER A 124 14.69 16.47 -15.24
N TRP A 125 13.87 17.11 -14.41
CA TRP A 125 13.07 16.50 -13.36
C TRP A 125 11.64 17.05 -13.41
N GLY A 126 10.70 16.38 -12.74
CA GLY A 126 9.35 16.88 -12.56
C GLY A 126 8.70 16.34 -11.30
N TYR A 127 7.67 17.04 -10.83
CA TYR A 127 6.89 16.61 -9.68
C TYR A 127 5.96 15.47 -10.05
N CYS A 128 5.89 14.44 -9.21
CA CYS A 128 5.07 13.25 -9.40
C CYS A 128 4.27 12.96 -8.14
N SER A 129 3.38 11.99 -8.20
CA SER A 129 2.63 11.52 -7.04
C SER A 129 3.18 10.19 -6.52
N PRO A 130 3.25 9.99 -5.19
CA PRO A 130 3.74 8.75 -4.60
C PRO A 130 2.73 7.60 -4.65
N ALA A 131 1.45 7.92 -4.84
CA ALA A 131 0.35 6.97 -4.91
C ALA A 131 -0.78 7.57 -5.77
N PRO A 132 -1.71 6.76 -6.28
CA PRO A 132 -2.87 7.25 -7.01
C PRO A 132 -3.69 8.21 -6.13
N ASP A 133 -4.28 9.23 -6.73
CA ASP A 133 -5.16 10.18 -6.05
C ASP A 133 -4.53 10.86 -4.82
N VAL A 134 -3.23 11.14 -4.94
CA VAL A 134 -2.46 11.90 -3.97
C VAL A 134 -1.71 13.00 -4.72
N THR A 135 -1.60 14.18 -4.13
CA THR A 135 -0.89 15.32 -4.74
C THR A 135 0.62 15.15 -4.68
N TYR A 136 1.37 15.96 -5.41
CA TYR A 136 2.84 15.99 -5.31
C TYR A 136 3.37 16.42 -3.93
N ARG A 137 2.49 16.89 -3.03
CA ARG A 137 2.78 17.20 -1.63
C ARG A 137 2.41 16.06 -0.68
N GLY A 138 1.83 14.99 -1.19
CA GLY A 138 1.33 13.90 -0.37
C GLY A 138 -0.05 14.17 0.26
N VAL A 139 -0.82 15.12 -0.27
CA VAL A 139 -2.19 15.38 0.22
C VAL A 139 -3.17 14.51 -0.58
N PRO A 140 -4.09 13.76 0.06
CA PRO A 140 -5.11 13.00 -0.66
C PRO A 140 -6.03 13.90 -1.49
N CYS A 141 -6.33 13.45 -2.70
CA CYS A 141 -7.40 14.00 -3.52
C CYS A 141 -8.76 13.58 -2.92
N ARG A 142 -9.79 14.39 -3.17
CA ARG A 142 -11.16 14.01 -2.79
C ARG A 142 -11.62 12.83 -3.61
N SER A 143 -12.42 11.96 -2.99
CA SER A 143 -12.99 10.77 -3.63
C SER A 143 -13.96 11.08 -4.78
N ASP A 144 -14.51 12.31 -4.82
CA ASP A 144 -15.37 12.80 -5.90
C ASP A 144 -14.62 13.65 -6.94
N HIS A 145 -13.30 13.82 -6.77
CA HIS A 145 -12.47 14.57 -7.71
C HIS A 145 -11.03 14.05 -7.72
N ASN A 146 -10.87 12.87 -8.31
CA ASN A 146 -9.61 12.14 -8.44
C ASN A 146 -8.54 12.92 -9.21
N CYS A 147 -7.30 12.44 -9.12
CA CYS A 147 -6.18 13.01 -9.87
C CYS A 147 -6.40 12.82 -11.38
N GLY A 148 -6.37 13.93 -12.13
CA GLY A 148 -6.53 13.87 -13.58
C GLY A 148 -6.41 15.22 -14.25
N ASP A 149 -6.54 15.24 -15.57
CA ASP A 149 -6.29 16.44 -16.37
C ASP A 149 -7.43 17.45 -16.27
N HIS A 150 -8.68 17.00 -16.08
CA HIS A 150 -9.88 17.84 -15.95
C HIS A 150 -9.94 18.98 -16.99
N GLY A 151 -9.57 18.65 -18.23
CA GLY A 151 -9.54 19.59 -19.36
C GLY A 151 -8.34 20.53 -19.40
N LYS A 152 -7.26 20.24 -18.67
CA LYS A 152 -6.00 21.01 -18.63
C LYS A 152 -4.84 20.21 -19.22
N GLY A 153 -3.72 20.91 -19.48
CA GLY A 153 -2.44 20.29 -19.91
C GLY A 153 -1.58 19.78 -18.75
N TYR A 154 -2.15 19.70 -17.55
CA TYR A 154 -1.52 19.20 -16.33
C TYR A 154 -2.57 18.49 -15.50
N SER A 155 -2.13 17.60 -14.62
CA SER A 155 -3.03 16.85 -13.74
C SER A 155 -3.14 17.49 -12.36
N TRP A 156 -4.36 17.52 -11.81
CA TRP A 156 -4.69 18.13 -10.53
C TRP A 156 -5.93 17.49 -9.91
N CYS A 157 -6.20 17.83 -8.65
CA CYS A 157 -7.42 17.42 -7.96
C CYS A 157 -7.85 18.45 -6.91
N TYR A 158 -9.12 18.41 -6.51
CA TYR A 158 -9.50 19.03 -5.25
C TYR A 158 -8.96 18.20 -4.10
N THR A 159 -8.27 18.86 -3.19
CA THR A 159 -7.73 18.23 -2.01
C THR A 159 -8.79 18.14 -0.94
N THR A 160 -8.58 17.18 -0.07
CA THR A 160 -9.48 16.98 1.05
C THR A 160 -9.31 17.99 2.19
N ASP A 161 -8.28 18.82 2.10
CA ASP A 161 -7.94 19.84 3.08
C ASP A 161 -8.44 21.20 2.58
N ASN A 162 -9.20 21.91 3.42
CA ASN A 162 -9.64 23.30 3.19
C ASN A 162 -10.45 23.60 1.91
N ASN A 163 -10.99 22.59 1.21
CA ASN A 163 -11.66 22.76 -0.10
C ASN A 163 -10.76 23.44 -1.16
N ASP A 164 -9.45 23.30 -1.04
CA ASP A 164 -8.49 23.84 -2.00
C ASP A 164 -8.15 22.80 -3.09
N TRP A 165 -7.50 23.22 -4.17
CA TRP A 165 -7.01 22.34 -5.22
C TRP A 165 -5.47 22.28 -5.20
N ASP A 166 -4.91 21.16 -5.65
CA ASP A 166 -3.47 20.99 -5.76
C ASP A 166 -3.14 20.04 -6.92
N TYR A 167 -1.89 20.08 -7.35
CA TYR A 167 -1.44 19.28 -8.50
C TYR A 167 -1.13 17.84 -8.11
N CYS A 168 -1.21 16.95 -9.08
CA CYS A 168 -0.89 15.54 -8.87
C CYS A 168 -0.28 14.95 -10.14
N GLY A 169 0.56 13.94 -9.99
CA GLY A 169 1.01 13.09 -11.08
C GLY A 169 0.08 11.89 -11.25
N VAL A 170 -0.31 11.58 -12.48
CA VAL A 170 -1.09 10.37 -12.75
C VAL A 170 -0.18 9.16 -12.62
N ILE A 171 -0.66 8.10 -11.99
CA ILE A 171 0.04 6.82 -11.94
C ILE A 171 -0.69 5.88 -12.88
N SER A 172 0.01 5.41 -13.91
CA SER A 172 -0.51 4.42 -14.84
C SER A 172 0.10 3.05 -14.54
N PRO A 173 -0.62 1.95 -14.79
CA PRO A 173 0.02 0.65 -14.88
C PRO A 173 1.14 0.77 -15.91
N GLY A 174 2.37 0.42 -15.54
CA GLY A 174 3.47 0.41 -16.49
C GLY A 174 3.17 -0.54 -17.64
N GLU A 175 3.83 -0.32 -18.79
CA GLU A 175 3.57 -1.09 -20.02
C GLU A 175 3.29 -2.55 -19.70
N CYS A 176 2.03 -2.93 -19.88
CA CYS A 176 1.58 -4.26 -19.58
C CYS A 176 2.24 -5.21 -20.58
N ARG A 177 3.32 -5.88 -20.17
CA ARG A 177 3.55 -7.23 -20.71
C ARG A 177 2.48 -8.11 -20.08
N TYR A 178 1.38 -8.26 -20.84
CA TYR A 178 0.18 -9.05 -20.57
C TYR A 178 -0.84 -8.43 -19.59
N SER A 179 -1.58 -7.42 -20.04
CA SER A 179 -2.87 -7.08 -19.45
C SER A 179 -3.93 -8.03 -19.99
N VAL A 180 -4.20 -9.11 -19.26
CA VAL A 180 -5.38 -9.94 -19.48
C VAL A 180 -6.51 -9.37 -18.63
N PRO A 181 -7.76 -9.30 -19.13
CA PRO A 181 -8.90 -8.92 -18.31
C PRO A 181 -9.02 -9.91 -17.14
N HIS A 182 -8.66 -9.44 -15.95
CA HIS A 182 -8.82 -10.19 -14.71
C HIS A 182 -10.33 -10.43 -14.48
N ARG A 183 -10.71 -11.62 -14.01
CA ARG A 183 -12.08 -11.88 -13.52
C ARG A 183 -12.31 -11.35 -12.10
N THR A 184 -11.22 -11.09 -11.37
CA THR A 184 -11.18 -10.66 -9.98
C THR A 184 -10.03 -9.67 -9.77
N LYS A 185 -10.31 -8.51 -9.15
CA LYS A 185 -9.37 -7.45 -8.79
C LYS A 185 -9.04 -7.55 -7.31
N ARG A 186 -7.77 -7.49 -6.96
CA ARG A 186 -7.35 -7.42 -5.56
C ARG A 186 -7.43 -5.98 -5.07
N VAL A 187 -8.29 -5.74 -4.10
CA VAL A 187 -8.62 -4.41 -3.60
C VAL A 187 -8.14 -4.32 -2.15
N THR A 188 -7.24 -3.36 -1.91
CA THR A 188 -6.87 -2.94 -0.57
C THR A 188 -7.88 -1.90 -0.11
N MET A 189 -8.70 -2.31 0.84
CA MET A 189 -9.68 -1.48 1.51
C MET A 189 -9.05 -0.85 2.75
N PHE A 190 -9.21 0.45 2.89
CA PHE A 190 -8.84 1.18 4.09
C PHE A 190 -10.09 1.31 4.95
N GLU A 191 -10.15 0.55 6.04
CA GLU A 191 -11.22 0.65 7.04
C GLU A 191 -10.80 1.67 8.10
N ALA A 192 -11.47 2.82 8.13
CA ALA A 192 -11.20 3.88 9.09
C ALA A 192 -12.28 3.92 10.18
N VAL A 193 -11.88 3.71 11.43
CA VAL A 193 -12.74 3.78 12.62
C VAL A 193 -12.36 4.99 13.46
N VAL A 194 -13.25 5.97 13.53
CA VAL A 194 -13.01 7.21 14.29
C VAL A 194 -12.82 6.90 15.76
N ASN A 195 -11.72 7.39 16.35
CA ASN A 195 -11.38 7.16 17.75
C ASN A 195 -10.73 8.40 18.37
N HIS A 196 -11.54 9.41 18.67
CA HIS A 196 -11.08 10.68 19.24
C HIS A 196 -10.45 10.56 20.64
N GLN A 197 -10.66 9.44 21.35
CA GLN A 197 -10.06 9.20 22.66
C GLN A 197 -8.65 8.65 22.54
N ALA A 198 -8.44 7.71 21.61
CA ALA A 198 -7.12 7.13 21.38
C ALA A 198 -6.26 7.97 20.43
N ILE A 199 -6.87 8.82 19.59
CA ILE A 199 -6.18 9.63 18.59
C ILE A 199 -6.41 11.12 18.87
N ALA A 200 -5.32 11.77 19.24
CA ALA A 200 -5.29 13.20 19.54
C ALA A 200 -5.50 14.05 18.30
N ASP A 201 -5.87 15.30 18.55
CA ASP A 201 -5.99 16.29 17.47
C ASP A 201 -4.60 16.63 16.92
N SER A 202 -4.46 16.53 15.61
CA SER A 202 -3.22 16.76 14.89
C SER A 202 -3.04 18.20 14.41
N HIS A 203 -3.99 19.12 14.67
CA HIS A 203 -4.00 20.47 14.09
C HIS A 203 -2.64 21.19 14.14
N ASN A 204 -1.99 21.23 15.31
CA ASN A 204 -0.71 21.91 15.51
C ASN A 204 0.50 21.17 14.92
N TYR A 205 0.34 19.89 14.60
CA TYR A 205 1.39 18.99 14.15
C TYR A 205 1.21 18.52 12.71
N ARG A 206 0.12 18.93 12.04
CA ARG A 206 -0.33 18.34 10.77
C ARG A 206 0.76 18.34 9.71
N ALA A 207 1.35 19.50 9.44
CA ALA A 207 2.41 19.63 8.43
C ALA A 207 3.67 18.83 8.79
N GLU A 208 4.06 18.84 10.06
CA GLU A 208 5.22 18.09 10.55
C GLU A 208 4.98 16.58 10.45
N ALA A 209 3.78 16.11 10.81
CA ALA A 209 3.38 14.72 10.72
C ALA A 209 3.34 14.23 9.28
N PHE A 210 2.81 15.03 8.34
CA PHE A 210 2.84 14.69 6.92
C PHE A 210 4.27 14.53 6.40
N ASN A 211 5.16 15.48 6.70
CA ASN A 211 6.56 15.37 6.28
C ASN A 211 7.23 14.14 6.90
N LEU A 212 7.04 13.91 8.19
CA LEU A 212 7.59 12.74 8.87
C LEU A 212 7.13 11.41 8.25
N ILE A 213 5.85 11.29 7.90
CA ILE A 213 5.30 10.11 7.21
C ILE A 213 5.95 9.92 5.83
N ASN A 214 6.13 11.01 5.09
CA ASN A 214 6.71 10.97 3.74
C ASN A 214 8.22 10.67 3.74
N GLU A 215 8.94 11.11 4.78
CA GLU A 215 10.37 10.80 4.98
C GLU A 215 10.62 9.34 5.36
N TRP A 216 9.67 8.69 6.03
CA TRP A 216 9.86 7.32 6.54
C TRP A 216 9.98 6.29 5.42
N ASP A 217 11.18 5.81 5.14
CA ASP A 217 11.50 4.86 4.07
C ASP A 217 11.24 3.37 4.41
N GLY A 218 10.48 3.10 5.47
CA GLY A 218 10.18 1.74 5.90
C GLY A 218 11.29 1.07 6.72
N ARG A 219 12.46 1.72 6.89
CA ARG A 219 13.52 1.18 7.75
C ARG A 219 13.01 1.01 9.18
N GLY A 220 13.44 -0.10 9.78
CA GLY A 220 13.12 -0.46 11.16
C GLY A 220 11.82 -1.26 11.35
N LEU A 221 11.08 -1.55 10.28
CA LEU A 221 10.06 -2.61 10.31
C LEU A 221 10.74 -3.96 10.56
N GLY A 222 10.14 -4.76 11.43
CA GLY A 222 10.66 -6.07 11.83
C GLY A 222 9.73 -6.73 12.84
N GLN A 223 10.20 -7.80 13.49
CA GLN A 223 9.39 -8.61 14.40
C GLN A 223 9.16 -8.03 15.80
N GLN A 224 9.92 -7.01 16.18
CA GLN A 224 9.90 -6.48 17.54
C GLN A 224 9.36 -5.06 17.53
N ALA A 225 8.74 -4.68 18.65
CA ALA A 225 8.38 -3.30 18.89
C ALA A 225 9.64 -2.42 18.83
N ARG A 226 9.52 -1.28 18.15
CA ARG A 226 10.62 -0.35 17.95
C ARG A 226 10.10 1.07 17.87
N SER A 227 10.56 1.90 18.81
CA SER A 227 10.32 3.33 18.77
C SER A 227 11.32 4.05 17.88
N ASN A 228 10.97 5.26 17.44
CA ASN A 228 11.83 6.14 16.66
C ASN A 228 12.27 5.52 15.33
N LEU A 229 11.36 4.88 14.60
CA LEU A 229 11.62 4.42 13.23
C LEU A 229 12.07 5.56 12.33
N VAL A 230 11.40 6.70 12.49
CA VAL A 230 11.79 8.01 11.97
C VAL A 230 11.38 9.06 13.01
N THR A 231 12.09 10.19 13.05
CA THR A 231 11.79 11.27 14.01
C THR A 231 11.93 12.64 13.38
N SER A 232 11.06 13.58 13.78
CA SER A 232 11.16 15.01 13.48
C SER A 232 11.50 15.80 14.76
N ARG A 233 11.22 17.11 14.80
CA ARG A 233 11.43 17.93 16.00
C ARG A 233 10.54 17.45 17.16
N ASN A 234 9.24 17.34 16.91
CA ASN A 234 8.22 17.06 17.91
C ASN A 234 7.61 15.68 17.81
N LEU A 235 7.82 14.94 16.70
CA LEU A 235 7.11 13.70 16.41
C LEU A 235 8.05 12.53 16.13
N ARG A 236 7.52 11.32 16.27
CA ARG A 236 8.18 10.07 15.87
C ARG A 236 7.17 9.08 15.29
N ILE A 237 7.64 8.17 14.45
CA ILE A 237 6.89 6.97 14.06
C ILE A 237 7.43 5.79 14.86
N ASP A 238 6.52 5.05 15.47
CA ASP A 238 6.82 3.88 16.29
C ASP A 238 6.11 2.65 15.73
N LEU A 239 6.79 1.51 15.76
CA LEU A 239 6.18 0.19 15.65
C LEU A 239 5.89 -0.32 17.07
N GLN A 240 4.61 -0.43 17.43
CA GLN A 240 4.17 -0.94 18.74
C GLN A 240 4.27 -2.47 18.84
N GLY A 241 4.76 -3.13 17.78
CA GLY A 241 4.88 -4.57 17.67
C GLY A 241 3.90 -5.14 16.63
N LEU A 242 3.78 -6.46 16.65
CA LEU A 242 2.87 -7.18 15.78
C LEU A 242 1.69 -7.74 16.57
N PHE A 243 0.57 -7.90 15.88
CA PHE A 243 -0.57 -8.64 16.38
C PHE A 243 -1.18 -9.50 15.28
N ASN A 244 -1.90 -10.55 15.69
CA ASN A 244 -2.57 -11.46 14.79
C ASN A 244 -4.05 -11.11 14.68
N ARG A 245 -4.57 -11.01 13.45
CA ARG A 245 -6.00 -10.91 13.14
C ARG A 245 -6.29 -11.86 11.98
N SER A 246 -7.26 -12.76 12.14
CA SER A 246 -7.67 -13.70 11.08
C SER A 246 -6.52 -14.50 10.44
N ASN A 247 -5.60 -15.04 11.25
CA ASN A 247 -4.40 -15.77 10.81
C ASN A 247 -3.45 -14.96 9.90
N GLN A 248 -3.48 -13.64 9.99
CA GLN A 248 -2.55 -12.74 9.35
C GLN A 248 -1.88 -11.87 10.42
N GLN A 249 -0.57 -11.68 10.29
CA GLN A 249 0.19 -10.74 11.11
C GLN A 249 0.04 -9.32 10.59
N TYR A 250 -0.15 -8.38 11.51
CA TYR A 250 -0.26 -6.94 11.25
C TYR A 250 0.80 -6.17 12.03
N TYR A 251 1.40 -5.17 11.39
CA TYR A 251 2.12 -4.10 12.05
C TYR A 251 1.14 -3.15 12.74
N ASN A 252 1.47 -2.76 13.97
CA ASN A 252 0.81 -1.67 14.69
C ASN A 252 1.72 -0.43 14.65
N LEU A 253 1.42 0.50 13.74
CA LEU A 253 2.22 1.70 13.50
C LEU A 253 1.55 2.93 14.07
N GLN A 254 2.31 3.78 14.75
CA GLN A 254 1.78 5.00 15.35
C GLN A 254 2.68 6.21 15.09
N VAL A 255 2.07 7.33 14.73
CA VAL A 255 2.72 8.65 14.80
C VAL A 255 2.45 9.20 16.19
N GLN A 256 3.51 9.49 16.95
CA GLN A 256 3.40 9.96 18.32
C GLN A 256 4.12 11.29 18.55
N VAL A 257 3.57 12.13 19.42
CA VAL A 257 4.23 13.32 19.96
C VAL A 257 5.31 12.91 20.96
N LYS A 258 6.48 13.56 20.90
CA LYS A 258 7.63 13.30 21.78
C LYS A 258 7.46 13.83 23.21
N SER A 259 6.57 14.79 23.43
CA SER A 259 6.38 15.43 24.74
C SER A 259 5.80 14.48 25.78
N GLN A 260 6.00 14.81 27.06
CA GLN A 260 5.39 14.05 28.16
C GLN A 260 3.87 14.12 28.07
N ARG A 261 3.26 12.95 28.21
CA ARG A 261 1.81 12.76 28.21
C ARG A 261 1.18 13.53 29.36
N VAL A 262 0.25 14.44 29.06
CA VAL A 262 -0.65 15.00 30.07
C VAL A 262 -1.69 13.94 30.41
N SER A 263 -1.99 13.77 31.71
CA SER A 263 -2.96 12.77 32.17
C SER A 263 -4.32 12.97 31.49
N GLY A 264 -4.84 11.92 30.86
CA GLY A 264 -6.12 11.95 30.13
C GLY A 264 -6.02 12.28 28.63
N GLU A 265 -4.85 12.69 28.13
CA GLU A 265 -4.64 12.96 26.71
C GLU A 265 -3.87 11.84 26.00
N SER A 266 -4.20 11.59 24.74
CA SER A 266 -3.42 10.70 23.87
C SER A 266 -2.25 11.47 23.25
N THR A 267 -1.10 10.82 23.11
CA THR A 267 0.03 11.35 22.34
C THR A 267 0.07 10.81 20.92
N THR A 268 -0.84 9.90 20.57
CA THR A 268 -0.93 9.28 19.24
C THR A 268 -1.73 10.19 18.31
N LEU A 269 -1.10 10.66 17.24
CA LEU A 269 -1.71 11.50 16.21
C LEU A 269 -2.26 10.68 15.03
N ALA A 270 -1.67 9.52 14.78
CA ALA A 270 -2.10 8.59 13.74
C ALA A 270 -1.82 7.15 14.16
N HIS A 271 -2.68 6.22 13.75
CA HIS A 271 -2.63 4.80 14.04
C HIS A 271 -3.00 4.00 12.79
N ASN A 272 -2.08 3.16 12.34
CA ASN A 272 -2.24 2.26 11.22
C ASN A 272 -2.03 0.81 11.64
N GLU A 273 -2.93 -0.04 11.15
CA GLU A 273 -2.88 -1.49 11.27
C GLU A 273 -2.74 -2.10 9.88
N ALA A 274 -1.53 -2.53 9.53
CA ALA A 274 -1.20 -2.99 8.17
C ALA A 274 -0.69 -4.43 8.17
N PRO A 275 -1.14 -5.31 7.26
CA PRO A 275 -0.48 -6.59 7.04
C PRO A 275 1.03 -6.44 6.85
N VAL A 276 1.82 -7.39 7.37
CA VAL A 276 3.30 -7.36 7.34
C VAL A 276 3.89 -7.17 5.93
N ASP A 277 3.16 -7.57 4.90
CA ASP A 277 3.54 -7.46 3.50
C ASP A 277 2.91 -6.25 2.80
N THR A 278 2.40 -5.26 3.53
CA THR A 278 1.82 -4.06 2.91
C THR A 278 2.93 -3.20 2.28
N PRO A 279 2.75 -2.72 1.03
CA PRO A 279 3.67 -1.74 0.45
C PRO A 279 3.77 -0.46 1.29
N LEU A 280 4.97 0.15 1.33
CA LEU A 280 5.25 1.31 2.17
C LEU A 280 4.34 2.50 1.85
N GLU A 281 4.08 2.73 0.57
CA GLU A 281 3.20 3.78 0.07
C GLU A 281 1.78 3.69 0.64
N TYR A 282 1.29 2.47 0.90
CA TYR A 282 -0.03 2.23 1.47
C TYR A 282 -0.04 2.41 2.98
N MET A 283 1.02 1.99 3.67
CA MET A 283 1.19 2.29 5.10
C MET A 283 1.26 3.80 5.32
N ARG A 284 2.03 4.52 4.50
CA ARG A 284 2.09 6.00 4.51
C ARG A 284 0.73 6.62 4.21
N LEU A 285 -0.02 6.10 3.24
CA LEU A 285 -1.38 6.58 2.96
C LEU A 285 -2.32 6.36 4.14
N ALA A 286 -2.29 5.17 4.76
CA ALA A 286 -3.16 4.86 5.88
C ALA A 286 -2.86 5.74 7.11
N LEU A 287 -1.58 6.02 7.39
CA LEU A 287 -1.20 6.96 8.44
C LEU A 287 -1.70 8.38 8.16
N ARG A 288 -1.68 8.83 6.90
CA ARG A 288 -2.24 10.13 6.50
C ARG A 288 -3.76 10.19 6.67
N GLU A 289 -4.46 9.13 6.26
CA GLU A 289 -5.90 9.01 6.47
C GLU A 289 -6.26 8.99 7.97
N SER A 290 -5.47 8.28 8.77
CA SER A 290 -5.63 8.24 10.23
C SER A 290 -5.47 9.63 10.86
N LEU A 291 -4.39 10.33 10.50
CA LEU A 291 -4.05 11.68 10.98
C LEU A 291 -5.17 12.69 10.68
N ARG A 292 -5.77 12.57 9.50
CA ARG A 292 -6.84 13.45 9.03
C ARG A 292 -8.16 13.20 9.74
N ASN A 293 -8.52 11.93 9.89
CA ASN A 293 -9.84 11.53 10.35
C ASN A 293 -9.91 11.25 11.86
N ARG A 294 -8.78 11.38 12.58
CA ARG A 294 -8.61 10.96 13.98
C ARG A 294 -9.14 9.54 14.16
N ALA A 295 -8.75 8.66 13.24
CA ALA A 295 -9.29 7.32 13.09
C ALA A 295 -8.19 6.27 13.10
N THR A 296 -8.43 5.11 13.68
CA THR A 296 -7.56 3.96 13.44
C THR A 296 -7.85 3.45 12.04
N VAL A 297 -6.80 3.30 11.22
CA VAL A 297 -6.95 2.84 9.84
C VAL A 297 -6.34 1.45 9.68
N SER A 298 -7.21 0.48 9.46
CA SER A 298 -6.84 -0.90 9.15
C SER A 298 -6.84 -1.09 7.63
N LEU A 299 -5.79 -1.74 7.10
CA LEU A 299 -5.78 -2.20 5.71
C LEU A 299 -6.32 -3.63 5.65
N GLU A 300 -7.37 -3.82 4.87
CA GLU A 300 -7.89 -5.14 4.52
C GLU A 300 -7.67 -5.40 3.04
N VAL A 301 -7.11 -6.56 2.70
CA VAL A 301 -6.93 -6.96 1.31
C VAL A 301 -8.01 -7.97 0.95
N THR A 302 -8.87 -7.61 0.00
CA THR A 302 -10.00 -8.43 -0.46
C THR A 302 -9.89 -8.69 -1.96
N ASP A 303 -10.40 -9.83 -2.41
CA ASP A 303 -10.53 -10.13 -3.83
C ASP A 303 -11.97 -9.82 -4.27
N GLN A 304 -12.16 -8.87 -5.18
CA GLN A 304 -13.46 -8.47 -5.71
C GLN A 304 -13.64 -8.92 -7.16
N PRO A 305 -14.81 -9.44 -7.58
CA PRO A 305 -15.07 -9.75 -8.98
C PRO A 305 -15.07 -8.47 -9.84
N ILE A 306 -14.48 -8.53 -11.04
CA ILE A 306 -14.47 -7.41 -11.98
C ILE A 306 -15.78 -7.44 -12.76
N ASN A 307 -16.63 -6.43 -12.56
CA ASN A 307 -17.66 -6.08 -13.53
C ASN A 307 -16.95 -5.43 -14.73
N ASN A 308 -16.99 -6.12 -15.87
CA ASN A 308 -16.42 -5.65 -17.12
C ASN A 308 -17.00 -4.29 -17.51
N ASP A 309 -16.21 -3.22 -17.41
CA ASP A 309 -16.50 -2.02 -18.20
C ASP A 309 -15.29 -1.19 -18.64
N ASN A 310 -14.05 -1.66 -18.45
CA ASN A 310 -12.90 -1.00 -19.06
C ASN A 310 -11.86 -2.01 -19.55
N SER A 311 -12.14 -2.58 -20.73
CA SER A 311 -11.08 -3.18 -21.54
C SER A 311 -10.18 -2.08 -22.09
N CYS A 312 -8.88 -2.13 -21.83
CA CYS A 312 -7.92 -1.33 -22.56
C CYS A 312 -8.04 -1.67 -24.05
N ARG A 313 -8.70 -0.81 -24.82
CA ARG A 313 -8.69 -0.90 -26.28
C ARG A 313 -7.25 -0.69 -26.75
N LYS A 314 -6.66 -1.74 -27.34
CA LYS A 314 -5.47 -1.59 -28.18
C LYS A 314 -5.77 -0.51 -29.22
N ARG A 315 -5.05 0.61 -29.18
CA ARG A 315 -4.95 1.47 -30.36
C ARG A 315 -3.96 0.77 -31.30
N HIS A 316 -4.49 0.33 -32.43
CA HIS A 316 -3.73 -0.23 -33.55
C HIS A 316 -2.88 0.86 -34.21
#